data_AF-A0A1H9FVH7-F1
#
_entry.id   AF-A0A1H9FVH7-F1
#
_cell.length_a   1.000
_cell.length_b   1.000
_cell.length_c   1.000
_cell.angle_alpha   90.00
_cell.angle_beta   90.00
_cell.angle_gamma   90.00
#
_symmetry.space_group_name_H-M   'P 1'
#
loop_
_entity.id
_entity.type
_entity.pdbx_description
1 polymer ?
#
loop_
_entity_poly.entity_id
_entity_poly.type
_entity_poly.pdbx_seq_one_letter_code
_entity_poly.pdbx_strand_id
1 'polypeptide(L)'
;MTLTSAAWLAMAAYSMHIMEEFAFDWRNWAREVIGLPVEWTDFFVTNAVVVAVGIAQAMLAESMPLVSLSFTGLMLINALLFHFLPMIRAKGRFSPGAATALVLFLPSIWFSWSIALSTGVGDVWTIAGGVGIGALLMAYPVAMLKLRSLPYFQQVGRQA
;
A
#
# COMPACT_ATOMS: atom_id res chain seq x y z
N MET A 1 19.99 -5.96 12.58
CA MET A 1 18.54 -5.68 12.49
C MET A 1 17.85 -6.93 11.99
N THR A 2 16.67 -7.28 12.52
CA THR A 2 15.90 -8.46 12.09
C THR A 2 14.83 -8.09 11.07
N LEU A 3 14.24 -9.08 10.39
CA LEU A 3 13.10 -8.85 9.49
C LEU A 3 11.91 -8.26 10.25
N THR A 4 11.67 -8.69 11.50
CA THR A 4 10.64 -8.12 12.38
C THR A 4 10.84 -6.62 12.61
N SER A 5 12.06 -6.18 12.94
CA SER A 5 12.36 -4.75 13.10
C SER A 5 12.14 -3.98 11.79
N ALA A 6 12.55 -4.54 10.65
CA ALA A 6 12.36 -3.91 9.35
C ALA A 6 10.87 -3.80 8.98
N ALA A 7 10.08 -4.83 9.28
CA ALA A 7 8.63 -4.83 9.05
C ALA A 7 7.91 -3.77 9.90
N TRP A 8 8.32 -3.58 11.15
CA TRP A 8 7.78 -2.50 11.99
C TRP A 8 8.15 -1.10 11.47
N LEU A 9 9.38 -0.92 10.95
CA LEU A 9 9.76 0.33 10.30
C LEU A 9 8.98 0.57 9.00
N ALA A 10 8.73 -0.48 8.22
CA ALA A 10 7.89 -0.40 7.03
C ALA A 10 6.44 -0.01 7.37
N MET A 11 5.89 -0.55 8.47
CA MET A 11 4.59 -0.14 9.00
C MET A 11 4.60 1.35 9.41
N ALA A 12 5.58 1.77 10.20
CA ALA A 12 5.70 3.19 10.58
C ALA A 12 5.82 4.11 9.36
N ALA A 13 6.61 3.72 8.36
CA ALA A 13 6.71 4.44 7.08
C ALA A 13 5.35 4.57 6.38
N TYR A 14 4.55 3.48 6.37
CA TYR A 14 3.18 3.51 5.82
C TYR A 14 2.28 4.48 6.57
N SER A 15 2.33 4.51 7.90
CA SER A 15 1.55 5.49 8.67
C SER A 15 1.90 6.93 8.32
N MET A 16 3.20 7.24 8.15
CA MET A 16 3.62 8.58 7.73
C MET A 16 3.20 8.91 6.30
N HIS A 17 3.17 7.91 5.41
CA HIS A 17 2.69 8.08 4.05
C HIS A 17 1.20 8.44 3.98
N ILE A 18 0.36 7.76 4.78
CA ILE A 18 -1.07 8.10 4.92
C ILE A 18 -1.25 9.56 5.37
N MET A 19 -0.39 10.06 6.25
CA MET A 19 -0.44 11.45 6.69
C MET A 19 -0.13 12.43 5.56
N GLU A 20 0.87 12.14 4.71
CA GLU A 20 1.16 12.96 3.53
C GLU A 20 -0.02 12.95 2.56
N GLU A 21 -0.56 11.77 2.24
CA GLU A 21 -1.72 11.62 1.36
C GLU A 21 -2.93 12.41 1.86
N PHE A 22 -3.21 12.35 3.17
CA PHE A 22 -4.28 13.12 3.78
C PHE A 22 -4.00 14.63 3.73
N ALA A 23 -2.81 15.06 4.13
CA ALA A 23 -2.47 16.48 4.24
C ALA A 23 -2.47 17.21 2.89
N PHE A 24 -2.11 16.51 1.80
CA PHE A 24 -2.02 17.08 0.46
C PHE A 24 -3.16 16.63 -0.47
N ASP A 25 -4.25 16.08 0.07
CA ASP A 25 -5.49 15.75 -0.65
C ASP A 25 -5.31 14.74 -1.80
N TRP A 26 -4.72 13.59 -1.46
CA TRP A 26 -4.63 12.45 -2.37
C TRP A 26 -5.99 12.05 -2.92
N ARG A 27 -7.07 12.16 -2.12
CA ARG A 27 -8.42 11.79 -2.53
C ARG A 27 -8.86 12.53 -3.79
N ASN A 28 -8.76 13.86 -3.82
CA ASN A 28 -9.16 14.62 -5.01
C ASN A 28 -8.17 14.44 -6.16
N TRP A 29 -6.87 14.38 -5.85
CA TRP A 29 -5.86 14.07 -6.86
C TRP A 29 -6.14 12.73 -7.54
N ALA A 30 -6.53 11.71 -6.77
CA ALA A 30 -6.84 10.38 -7.27
C ALA A 30 -8.05 10.39 -8.21
N ARG A 31 -9.10 11.14 -7.86
CA ARG A 31 -10.28 11.30 -8.72
C ARG A 31 -9.93 11.97 -10.04
N GLU A 32 -9.10 13.01 -10.00
CA GLU A 32 -8.75 13.80 -11.19
C GLU A 32 -7.72 13.12 -12.10
N VAL A 33 -6.71 12.46 -11.52
CA VAL A 33 -5.54 11.96 -12.26
C VAL A 33 -5.65 10.49 -12.61
N ILE A 34 -6.12 9.65 -11.68
CA ILE A 34 -6.25 8.19 -11.89
C ILE A 34 -7.69 7.73 -12.09
N GLY A 35 -8.67 8.63 -11.97
CA GLY A 35 -10.08 8.33 -12.23
C GLY A 35 -10.72 7.38 -11.21
N LEU A 36 -10.13 7.23 -10.02
CA LEU A 36 -10.71 6.40 -8.98
C LEU A 36 -11.83 7.17 -8.27
N PRO A 37 -13.05 6.61 -8.15
CA PRO A 37 -14.17 7.28 -7.51
C PRO A 37 -14.07 7.14 -5.98
N VAL A 38 -12.95 7.58 -5.41
CA VAL A 38 -12.64 7.45 -3.98
C VAL A 38 -13.21 8.63 -3.18
N GLU A 39 -13.86 8.33 -2.08
CA GLU A 39 -14.32 9.32 -1.09
C GLU A 39 -13.47 9.27 0.18
N TRP A 40 -13.56 10.30 1.03
CA TRP A 40 -12.78 10.34 2.28
C TRP A 40 -13.08 9.15 3.20
N THR A 41 -14.33 8.69 3.27
CA THR A 41 -14.68 7.49 4.05
C THR A 41 -13.98 6.24 3.54
N ASP A 42 -13.87 6.09 2.20
CA ASP A 42 -13.13 4.98 1.60
C ASP A 42 -11.66 5.03 1.98
N PHE A 43 -11.07 6.23 1.91
CA PHE A 43 -9.68 6.49 2.31
C PHE A 43 -9.45 6.11 3.77
N PHE A 44 -10.29 6.57 4.71
CA PHE A 44 -10.13 6.29 6.13
C PHE A 44 -10.28 4.80 6.46
N VAL A 45 -11.33 4.15 5.94
CA VAL A 45 -11.56 2.72 6.21
C VAL A 45 -10.46 1.86 5.61
N THR A 46 -10.09 2.12 4.35
CA THR A 46 -9.03 1.35 3.67
C THR A 46 -7.71 1.49 4.41
N ASN A 47 -7.32 2.72 4.79
CA ASN A 47 -6.06 2.95 5.48
C ASN A 47 -6.04 2.39 6.91
N ALA A 48 -7.16 2.42 7.63
CA ALA A 48 -7.26 1.73 8.92
C ALA A 48 -7.04 0.21 8.78
N VAL A 49 -7.59 -0.41 7.73
CA VAL A 49 -7.37 -1.82 7.42
C VAL A 49 -5.92 -2.08 7.02
N VAL A 50 -5.32 -1.24 6.17
CA VAL A 50 -3.91 -1.38 5.78
C VAL A 50 -2.98 -1.30 6.99
N VAL A 51 -3.26 -0.40 7.94
CA VAL A 51 -2.54 -0.33 9.23
C VAL A 51 -2.66 -1.64 10.01
N ALA A 52 -3.88 -2.17 10.16
CA ALA A 52 -4.10 -3.44 10.85
C ALA A 52 -3.37 -4.61 10.16
N VAL A 53 -3.39 -4.65 8.83
CA VAL A 53 -2.67 -5.64 8.03
C VAL A 53 -1.17 -5.52 8.21
N GLY A 54 -0.61 -4.30 8.18
CA GLY A 54 0.83 -4.09 8.38
C GLY A 54 1.30 -4.49 9.78
N ILE A 55 0.49 -4.21 10.81
CA ILE A 55 0.75 -4.71 12.18
C ILE A 55 0.76 -6.25 12.20
N ALA A 56 -0.27 -6.89 11.64
CA ALA A 56 -0.34 -8.36 11.59
C ALA A 56 0.86 -8.96 10.85
N GLN A 57 1.27 -8.36 9.73
CA GLN A 57 2.41 -8.80 8.95
C GLN A 57 3.75 -8.60 9.67
N ALA A 58 3.90 -7.51 10.45
CA ALA A 58 5.07 -7.31 11.30
C ALA A 58 5.14 -8.31 12.45
N MET A 59 4.00 -8.67 13.06
CA MET A 59 3.94 -9.69 14.12
C MET A 59 4.25 -11.10 13.62
N LEU A 60 3.96 -11.40 12.36
CA LEU A 60 4.22 -12.71 11.75
C LEU A 60 5.60 -12.81 11.08
N ALA A 61 6.43 -11.78 11.13
CA ALA A 61 7.66 -11.70 10.34
C ALA A 61 8.68 -12.79 10.63
N GLU A 62 8.75 -13.27 11.88
CA GLU A 62 9.70 -14.32 12.28
C GLU A 62 9.27 -15.70 11.77
N SER A 63 7.98 -16.01 11.81
CA SER A 63 7.43 -17.32 11.45
C SER A 63 6.96 -17.43 10.00
N MET A 64 6.60 -16.30 9.36
CA MET A 64 6.03 -16.27 8.02
C MET A 64 6.62 -15.11 7.19
N PRO A 65 7.89 -15.23 6.73
CA PRO A 65 8.58 -14.18 5.99
C PRO A 65 7.84 -13.73 4.73
N LEU A 66 7.23 -14.66 3.99
CA LEU A 66 6.39 -14.36 2.82
C LEU A 66 5.26 -13.37 3.15
N VAL A 67 4.57 -13.60 4.28
CA VAL A 67 3.45 -12.74 4.72
C VAL A 67 3.97 -11.37 5.12
N SER A 68 5.08 -11.29 5.84
CA SER A 68 5.71 -10.01 6.20
C SER A 68 6.17 -9.22 4.98
N LEU A 69 6.86 -9.88 4.04
CA LEU A 69 7.35 -9.25 2.82
C LEU A 69 6.23 -8.79 1.90
N SER A 70 5.02 -9.34 2.02
CA SER A 70 3.86 -8.84 1.29
C SER A 70 3.49 -7.39 1.61
N PHE A 71 3.82 -6.88 2.81
CA PHE A 71 3.61 -5.46 3.14
C PHE A 71 4.51 -4.57 2.29
N THR A 72 5.80 -4.92 2.22
CA THR A 72 6.77 -4.20 1.39
C THR A 72 6.48 -4.39 -0.10
N GLY A 73 5.90 -5.52 -0.49
CA GLY A 73 5.32 -5.73 -1.81
C GLY A 73 4.18 -4.74 -2.09
N LEU A 74 3.25 -4.58 -1.15
CA LEU A 74 2.16 -3.61 -1.25
C LEU A 74 2.69 -2.18 -1.36
N MET A 75 3.67 -1.79 -0.53
CA MET A 75 4.33 -0.48 -0.58
C MET A 75 4.97 -0.22 -1.94
N LEU A 76 5.63 -1.23 -2.53
CA LEU A 76 6.22 -1.10 -3.86
C LEU A 76 5.14 -0.84 -4.91
N ILE A 77 4.07 -1.65 -4.92
CA ILE A 77 2.98 -1.51 -5.87
C ILE A 77 2.30 -0.14 -5.71
N ASN A 78 2.08 0.31 -4.47
CA ASN A 78 1.53 1.62 -4.16
C ASN A 78 2.45 2.74 -4.73
N ALA A 79 3.72 2.76 -4.34
CA ALA A 79 4.69 3.77 -4.79
C ALA A 79 4.77 3.86 -6.32
N LEU A 80 4.85 2.71 -6.99
CA LEU A 80 4.98 2.66 -8.44
C LEU A 80 3.67 3.00 -9.15
N LEU A 81 2.55 2.36 -8.80
CA LEU A 81 1.33 2.39 -9.61
C LEU A 81 0.33 3.47 -9.19
N PHE A 82 0.42 3.99 -7.97
CA PHE A 82 -0.51 5.00 -7.45
C PHE A 82 0.13 6.39 -7.30
N HIS A 83 1.47 6.47 -7.30
CA HIS A 83 2.18 7.76 -7.23
C HIS A 83 3.08 8.01 -8.43
N PHE A 84 4.17 7.25 -8.61
CA PHE A 84 5.19 7.60 -9.59
C PHE A 84 4.71 7.47 -11.04
N LEU A 85 4.12 6.33 -11.41
CA LEU A 85 3.62 6.12 -12.76
C LEU A 85 2.51 7.12 -13.13
N PRO A 86 1.48 7.36 -12.30
CA PRO A 86 0.49 8.39 -12.62
C PRO A 86 1.08 9.80 -12.64
N MET A 87 2.04 10.15 -11.78
CA MET A 87 2.73 11.43 -11.82
C MET A 87 3.49 11.63 -13.13
N ILE A 88 4.19 10.61 -13.62
CA ILE A 88 4.86 10.62 -14.93
C ILE A 88 3.81 10.84 -16.05
N ARG A 89 2.69 10.12 -16.00
CA ARG A 89 1.60 10.27 -16.99
C ARG A 89 0.92 11.64 -16.92
N ALA A 90 0.83 12.22 -15.73
CA ALA A 90 0.30 13.55 -15.46
C ALA A 90 1.35 14.66 -15.68
N LYS A 91 2.43 14.37 -16.43
CA LYS A 91 3.49 15.32 -16.80
C LYS A 91 4.14 16.01 -15.59
N GLY A 92 4.34 15.26 -14.51
CA GLY A 92 5.00 15.73 -13.30
C GLY A 92 4.09 16.41 -12.27
N ARG A 93 2.76 16.39 -12.46
CA ARG A 93 1.82 16.86 -11.43
C ARG A 93 2.04 16.06 -10.14
N PHE A 94 2.49 16.75 -9.08
CA PHE A 94 2.81 16.14 -7.79
C PHE A 94 1.66 15.24 -7.30
N SER A 95 2.01 14.00 -6.95
CA SER A 95 1.11 13.05 -6.31
C SER A 95 1.32 13.10 -4.80
N PRO A 96 0.30 13.46 -3.99
CA PRO A 96 0.36 13.32 -2.55
C PRO A 96 0.78 11.90 -2.15
N GLY A 97 1.81 11.75 -1.32
CA GLY A 97 2.40 10.46 -0.97
C GLY A 97 3.68 10.12 -1.74
N ALA A 98 3.98 10.83 -2.83
CA ALA A 98 5.20 10.56 -3.62
C ALA A 98 6.49 10.87 -2.84
N ALA A 99 6.48 11.88 -1.96
CA ALA A 99 7.68 12.24 -1.20
C ALA A 99 8.02 11.14 -0.18
N THR A 100 7.06 10.72 0.65
CA THR A 100 7.22 9.62 1.60
C THR A 100 7.43 8.27 0.90
N ALA A 101 6.84 8.04 -0.28
CA ALA A 101 7.14 6.85 -1.05
C ALA A 101 8.64 6.79 -1.45
N LEU A 102 9.18 7.92 -1.90
CA LEU A 102 10.60 8.02 -2.28
C LEU A 102 11.53 7.89 -1.07
N VAL A 103 11.26 8.62 0.01
CA VAL A 103 12.19 8.75 1.15
C VAL A 103 11.97 7.73 2.26
N LEU A 104 10.78 7.11 2.35
CA LEU A 104 10.45 6.12 3.38
C LEU A 104 10.11 4.76 2.79
N PHE A 105 9.26 4.66 1.76
CA PHE A 105 8.87 3.34 1.22
C PHE A 105 10.05 2.64 0.56
N LEU A 106 10.69 3.27 -0.43
CA LEU A 106 11.78 2.63 -1.15
C LEU A 106 12.93 2.17 -0.23
N PRO A 107 13.39 2.98 0.75
CA PRO A 107 14.37 2.50 1.72
C PRO A 107 13.86 1.35 2.59
N SER A 108 12.61 1.40 3.08
CA SER A 108 12.04 0.33 3.93
C SER A 108 11.89 -0.99 3.17
N ILE A 109 11.47 -0.92 1.90
CA ILE A 109 11.40 -2.07 0.99
C ILE A 109 12.81 -2.65 0.80
N TRP A 110 13.77 -1.79 0.43
CA TRP A 110 15.16 -2.20 0.24
C TRP A 110 15.74 -2.88 1.47
N PHE A 111 15.57 -2.30 2.67
CA PHE A 111 16.09 -2.87 3.90
C PHE A 111 15.46 -4.22 4.23
N SER A 112 14.13 -4.34 4.11
CA SER A 112 13.42 -5.58 4.41
C SER A 112 13.87 -6.71 3.48
N TRP A 113 14.01 -6.42 2.19
CA TRP A 113 14.44 -7.40 1.18
C TRP A 113 15.92 -7.74 1.33
N SER A 114 16.77 -6.75 1.62
CA SER A 114 18.19 -6.97 1.88
C SER A 114 18.40 -7.85 3.12
N ILE A 115 17.64 -7.64 4.19
CA ILE A 115 17.66 -8.49 5.38
C ILE A 115 17.18 -9.89 5.04
N ALA A 116 16.06 -10.01 4.29
CA ALA A 116 15.53 -11.32 3.89
C ALA A 116 16.59 -12.16 3.17
N LEU A 117 17.23 -11.59 2.15
CA LEU A 117 18.23 -12.26 1.33
C LEU A 117 19.53 -12.53 2.08
N SER A 118 20.07 -11.54 2.81
CA SER A 118 21.37 -11.67 3.48
C SER A 118 21.36 -12.60 4.69
N THR A 119 20.20 -12.78 5.34
CA THR A 119 20.05 -13.70 6.48
C THR A 119 19.50 -15.08 6.09
N GLY A 120 19.07 -15.25 4.83
CA GLY A 120 18.49 -16.49 4.33
C GLY A 120 17.06 -16.78 4.86
N VAL A 121 16.45 -15.85 5.59
CA VAL A 121 15.05 -15.99 6.06
C VAL A 121 14.04 -15.91 4.91
N GLY A 122 14.44 -15.38 3.75
CA GLY A 122 13.68 -15.45 2.52
C GLY A 122 14.60 -15.39 1.31
N ASP A 123 14.10 -15.84 0.17
CA ASP A 123 14.79 -15.79 -1.11
C ASP A 123 14.07 -14.87 -2.11
N VAL A 124 14.58 -14.82 -3.34
CA VAL A 124 13.98 -14.03 -4.43
C VAL A 124 12.53 -14.44 -4.72
N TRP A 125 12.19 -15.72 -4.53
CA TRP A 125 10.84 -16.23 -4.75
C TRP A 125 9.90 -15.84 -3.62
N THR A 126 10.40 -15.78 -2.39
CA THR A 126 9.68 -15.26 -1.23
C THR A 126 9.34 -13.78 -1.43
N ILE A 127 10.30 -12.99 -1.93
CA ILE A 127 10.08 -11.59 -2.29
C ILE A 127 9.06 -11.47 -3.43
N ALA A 128 9.23 -12.22 -4.52
CA ALA A 128 8.33 -12.19 -5.66
C ALA A 128 6.89 -12.59 -5.28
N GLY A 129 6.75 -13.63 -4.45
CA GLY A 129 5.47 -14.03 -3.86
C GLY A 129 4.88 -12.94 -2.97
N GLY A 130 5.71 -12.29 -2.16
CA GLY A 130 5.32 -11.13 -1.35
C GLY A 130 4.79 -9.98 -2.21
N VAL A 131 5.49 -9.63 -3.31
CA VAL A 131 5.01 -8.64 -4.29
C VAL A 131 3.68 -9.07 -4.91
N GLY A 132 3.52 -10.35 -5.25
CA GLY A 132 2.26 -10.88 -5.76
C GLY A 132 1.10 -10.72 -4.78
N ILE A 133 1.29 -11.10 -3.52
CA ILE A 133 0.28 -10.92 -2.46
C ILE A 133 0.01 -9.43 -2.23
N GLY A 134 1.06 -8.59 -2.19
CA GLY A 134 0.93 -7.15 -2.05
C GLY A 134 0.13 -6.51 -3.18
N ALA A 135 0.32 -6.96 -4.42
CA ALA A 135 -0.47 -6.53 -5.57
C ALA A 135 -1.95 -6.93 -5.43
N LEU A 136 -2.24 -8.14 -4.95
CA LEU A 136 -3.61 -8.58 -4.67
C LEU A 136 -4.26 -7.75 -3.56
N LEU A 137 -3.53 -7.47 -2.48
CA LEU A 137 -4.00 -6.62 -1.38
C LEU A 137 -4.31 -5.19 -1.87
N MET A 138 -3.50 -4.65 -2.77
CA MET A 138 -3.75 -3.34 -3.39
C MET A 138 -4.91 -3.37 -4.39
N ALA A 139 -5.05 -4.45 -5.15
CA ALA A 139 -6.14 -4.61 -6.12
C ALA A 139 -7.51 -4.75 -5.44
N TYR A 140 -7.56 -5.33 -4.24
CA TYR A 140 -8.81 -5.57 -3.50
C TYR A 140 -9.67 -4.31 -3.28
N PRO A 141 -9.18 -3.21 -2.65
CA PRO A 141 -10.00 -2.02 -2.47
C PRO A 141 -10.40 -1.38 -3.80
N VAL A 142 -9.53 -1.39 -4.82
CA VAL A 142 -9.87 -0.88 -6.17
C VAL A 142 -11.00 -1.72 -6.80
N ALA A 143 -10.96 -3.04 -6.65
CA ALA A 143 -12.02 -3.92 -7.11
C ALA A 143 -13.32 -3.63 -6.36
N MET A 144 -13.29 -3.45 -5.03
CA MET A 144 -14.48 -3.10 -4.24
C MET A 144 -15.10 -1.75 -4.67
N LEU A 145 -14.27 -0.74 -4.96
CA LEU A 145 -14.71 0.55 -5.49
C LEU A 145 -15.41 0.42 -6.86
N LYS A 146 -15.00 -0.54 -7.69
CA LYS A 146 -15.64 -0.81 -8.98
C LYS A 146 -16.89 -1.67 -8.84
N LEU A 147 -16.89 -2.65 -7.95
CA LEU A 147 -18.04 -3.54 -7.75
C LEU A 147 -19.22 -2.79 -7.12
N ARG A 148 -18.97 -1.86 -6.18
CA ARG A 148 -20.05 -1.10 -5.53
C ARG A 148 -20.90 -0.25 -6.49
N SER A 149 -20.38 0.09 -7.67
CA SER A 149 -21.13 0.88 -8.67
C SER A 149 -22.07 0.01 -9.52
N LEU A 150 -21.95 -1.32 -9.47
CA LEU A 150 -22.82 -2.22 -10.22
C LEU A 150 -24.18 -2.37 -9.51
N PRO A 151 -25.31 -2.40 -10.26
CA PRO A 151 -26.65 -2.50 -9.67
C PRO A 151 -26.84 -3.67 -8.71
N TYR A 152 -26.17 -4.81 -8.99
CA TYR A 152 -26.24 -6.01 -8.13
C TYR A 152 -25.81 -5.75 -6.68
N PHE A 153 -24.82 -4.88 -6.47
CA PHE A 153 -24.29 -4.59 -5.13
C PHE A 153 -24.97 -3.40 -4.45
N GLN A 154 -25.82 -2.67 -5.17
CA GLN A 154 -26.58 -1.54 -4.62
C GLN A 154 -27.73 -2.06 -3.76
N GLN A 155 -27.65 -1.83 -2.45
CA GLN A 155 -28.73 -2.18 -1.53
C GLN A 155 -29.84 -1.13 -1.65
N VAL A 156 -30.99 -1.52 -2.23
CA VAL A 156 -32.18 -0.68 -2.37
C VAL A 156 -32.70 -0.35 -0.96
N GLY A 157 -32.34 0.82 -0.40
CA GLY A 157 -32.85 1.25 0.91
C GLY A 157 -32.01 2.21 1.74
N ARG A 158 -30.75 2.53 1.40
CA ARG A 158 -30.06 3.65 2.07
C ARG A 158 -30.52 4.96 1.46
N GLN A 159 -31.58 5.52 2.02
CA GLN A 159 -31.80 6.96 1.96
C GLN A 159 -30.56 7.64 2.57
N ALA A 160 -29.99 8.57 1.81
CA ALA A 160 -28.91 9.44 2.26
C ALA A 160 -29.37 10.34 3.42
#